data_AF-A0A2S3QCW2-F1
#
_entry.id   AF-A0A2S3QCW2-F1
#
_cell.length_a   1.000
_cell.length_b   1.000
_cell.length_c   1.000
_cell.angle_alpha   90.00
_cell.angle_beta   90.00
_cell.angle_gamma   90.00
#
_symmetry.space_group_name_H-M   'P 1'
#
loop_
_entity.id
_entity.type
_entity.pdbx_description
1 polymer ?
#
loop_
_entity_poly.entity_id
_entity_poly.type
_entity_poly.pdbx_seq_one_letter_code
_entity_poly.pdbx_strand_id
1 'polypeptide(L)'
;MNRRRFWDYFHRLQGIGRQDNGVFRVAWTDEDMLARRELAEILTYEGFTAFRDGAGNVWGLWTPKPGQEYLVLGSHLDSVAGGGDFDGVYGVAAALETLLSLRECQFGGYGNVAIVAFAD
;
A
#
# COMPACT_ATOMS: atom_id res chain seq x y z
N MET A 1 -13.07 -10.24 0.95
CA MET A 1 -12.72 -8.90 1.45
C MET A 1 -13.16 -8.77 2.90
N ASN A 2 -12.22 -8.49 3.79
CA ASN A 2 -12.50 -8.10 5.16
C ASN A 2 -12.67 -6.58 5.25
N ARG A 3 -13.93 -6.12 5.30
CA ARG A 3 -14.25 -4.68 5.28
C ARG A 3 -13.64 -3.91 6.46
N ARG A 4 -13.58 -4.53 7.64
CA ARG A 4 -13.03 -3.87 8.84
C ARG A 4 -11.53 -3.66 8.69
N ARG A 5 -10.78 -4.71 8.34
CA ARG A 5 -9.34 -4.64 8.13
C ARG A 5 -8.97 -3.63 7.04
N PHE A 6 -9.74 -3.59 5.95
CA PHE A 6 -9.56 -2.60 4.89
C PHE A 6 -9.61 -1.17 5.46
N TRP A 7 -10.69 -0.82 6.18
CA TRP A 7 -10.84 0.53 6.72
C TRP A 7 -9.82 0.83 7.81
N ASP A 8 -9.42 -0.14 8.62
CA ASP A 8 -8.38 0.02 9.64
C ASP A 8 -7.04 0.39 8.98
N TYR A 9 -6.60 -0.33 7.94
CA TYR A 9 -5.37 0.00 7.23
C TYR A 9 -5.47 1.27 6.38
N PHE A 10 -6.61 1.49 5.73
CA PHE A 10 -6.87 2.73 5.01
C PHE A 10 -6.72 3.94 5.94
N HIS A 11 -7.38 3.95 7.10
CA HIS A 11 -7.32 5.08 8.02
C HIS A 11 -5.94 5.26 8.67
N ARG A 12 -5.20 4.18 8.90
CA ARG A 12 -3.80 4.28 9.36
C ARG A 12 -2.92 5.02 8.35
N LEU A 13 -3.00 4.67 7.08
CA LEU A 13 -2.22 5.33 6.01
C LEU A 13 -2.77 6.73 5.70
N GLN A 14 -4.09 6.88 5.58
CA GLN A 14 -4.75 8.15 5.26
C GLN A 14 -4.57 9.21 6.36
N GLY A 15 -4.49 8.80 7.62
CA GLY A 15 -4.28 9.70 8.75
C GLY A 15 -2.92 10.41 8.78
N ILE A 16 -1.91 9.88 8.06
CA ILE A 16 -0.57 10.47 8.02
C ILE A 16 -0.59 11.76 7.18
N GLY A 17 -0.24 12.89 7.79
CA GLY A 17 -0.34 14.20 7.14
C GLY A 17 -1.76 14.78 7.07
N ARG A 18 -2.75 14.16 7.72
CA ARG A 18 -4.10 14.71 7.81
C ARG A 18 -4.15 15.93 8.72
N GLN A 19 -4.79 16.98 8.24
CA GLN A 19 -5.15 18.20 8.98
C GLN A 19 -6.65 18.49 8.81
N ASP A 20 -7.17 19.50 9.49
CA ASP A 20 -8.61 19.84 9.49
C ASP A 20 -9.18 20.10 8.09
N ASN A 21 -8.36 20.60 7.16
CA ASN A 21 -8.77 20.99 5.81
C ASN A 21 -8.25 20.07 4.70
N GLY A 22 -7.75 18.86 5.02
CA GLY A 22 -7.32 17.89 4.00
C GLY A 22 -6.09 17.09 4.38
N VAL A 23 -5.51 16.39 3.41
CA VAL A 23 -4.24 15.67 3.57
C VAL A 23 -3.11 16.53 3.02
N PHE A 24 -2.02 16.64 3.78
CA PHE A 24 -0.80 17.37 3.44
C PHE A 24 0.35 16.38 3.50
N ARG A 25 0.45 15.56 2.45
CA ARG A 25 1.48 14.51 2.34
C ARG A 25 2.18 14.63 1.00
N VAL A 26 2.82 15.78 0.77
CA VAL A 26 3.51 16.06 -0.48
C VAL A 26 4.68 15.10 -0.65
N ALA A 27 4.92 14.65 -1.87
CA ALA A 27 6.09 13.91 -2.32
C ALA A 27 7.37 14.28 -1.54
N TRP A 28 8.06 13.27 -0.99
CA TRP A 28 9.37 13.40 -0.33
C TRP A 28 9.42 14.21 0.98
N THR A 29 8.27 14.65 1.49
CA THR A 29 8.18 15.23 2.83
C THR A 29 8.31 14.16 3.92
N ASP A 30 8.49 14.58 5.17
CA ASP A 30 8.55 13.67 6.31
C ASP A 30 7.25 12.86 6.44
N GLU A 31 6.09 13.46 6.13
CA GLU A 31 4.80 12.78 6.13
C GLU A 31 4.72 11.68 5.05
N ASP A 32 5.24 11.94 3.85
CA ASP A 32 5.29 10.93 2.78
C ASP A 32 6.24 9.79 3.17
N MET A 33 7.43 10.13 3.66
CA MET A 33 8.41 9.14 4.12
C MET A 33 7.89 8.31 5.30
N LEU A 34 7.06 8.90 6.17
CA LEU A 34 6.37 8.19 7.24
C LEU A 34 5.31 7.23 6.70
N ALA A 35 4.48 7.66 5.74
CA ALA A 35 3.47 6.77 5.13
C ALA A 35 4.10 5.59 4.37
N ARG A 36 5.20 5.83 3.66
CA ARG A 36 5.97 4.77 3.00
C ARG A 36 6.52 3.75 3.99
N ARG A 37 7.02 4.23 5.14
CA ARG A 37 7.50 3.37 6.24
C ARG A 37 6.35 2.57 6.84
N GLU A 38 5.22 3.22 7.15
CA GLU A 38 4.02 2.56 7.70
C GLU A 38 3.54 1.43 6.77
N LEU A 39 3.48 1.68 5.45
CA LEU A 39 3.09 0.63 4.49
C LEU A 39 4.05 -0.56 4.51
N ALA A 40 5.37 -0.31 4.51
CA ALA A 40 6.36 -1.38 4.57
C ALA A 40 6.26 -2.19 5.89
N GLU A 41 5.99 -1.51 7.00
CA GLU A 41 5.76 -2.14 8.30
C GLU A 41 4.48 -2.98 8.32
N ILE A 42 3.37 -2.47 7.77
CA ILE A 42 2.11 -3.22 7.62
C ILE A 42 2.34 -4.48 6.79
N LEU A 43 3.00 -4.35 5.64
CA LEU A 43 3.30 -5.50 4.76
C LEU A 43 4.16 -6.55 5.46
N THR A 44 5.18 -6.11 6.19
CA THR A 44 6.08 -6.99 6.95
C THR A 44 5.33 -7.67 8.09
N TYR A 45 4.52 -6.93 8.84
CA TYR A 45 3.69 -7.44 9.93
C TYR A 45 2.71 -8.50 9.45
N GLU A 46 2.09 -8.27 8.29
CA GLU A 46 1.21 -9.24 7.66
C GLU A 46 1.97 -10.46 7.12
N GLY A 47 3.29 -10.45 7.04
CA GLY A 47 4.11 -11.58 6.60
C GLY A 47 4.43 -11.61 5.11
N PHE A 48 4.36 -10.46 4.43
CA PHE A 48 4.82 -10.32 3.04
C PHE A 48 6.27 -9.84 2.98
N THR A 49 6.94 -10.13 1.86
CA THR A 49 8.26 -9.52 1.60
C THR A 49 8.05 -8.06 1.23
N ALA A 50 8.54 -7.14 2.06
CA ALA A 50 8.43 -5.70 1.84
C ALA A 50 9.79 -5.04 1.63
N PHE A 51 9.89 -4.12 0.69
CA PHE A 51 11.10 -3.32 0.48
C PHE A 51 10.78 -1.99 -0.21
N ARG A 52 11.69 -1.02 -0.09
CA ARG A 52 11.68 0.21 -0.88
C ARG A 52 12.77 0.14 -1.94
N ASP A 53 12.44 0.41 -3.20
CA ASP A 53 13.41 0.39 -4.29
C ASP A 53 14.21 1.71 -4.38
N GLY A 54 15.13 1.77 -5.36
CA GLY A 54 15.97 2.95 -5.58
C GLY A 54 15.23 4.18 -6.08
N ALA A 55 14.00 4.04 -6.58
CA ALA A 55 13.13 5.14 -6.97
C ALA A 55 12.21 5.60 -5.82
N GLY A 56 12.24 4.92 -4.67
CA GLY A 56 11.41 5.26 -3.52
C GLY A 56 10.05 4.55 -3.50
N ASN A 57 9.75 3.69 -4.48
CA ASN A 57 8.52 2.91 -4.48
C ASN A 57 8.56 1.90 -3.34
N VAL A 58 7.43 1.68 -2.68
CA VAL A 58 7.29 0.65 -1.65
C VAL A 58 6.58 -0.56 -2.24
N TRP A 59 7.23 -1.71 -2.15
CA TRP A 59 6.76 -2.97 -2.70
C TRP A 59 6.37 -3.93 -1.59
N GLY A 60 5.30 -4.69 -1.83
CA GLY A 60 4.89 -5.84 -1.04
C GLY A 60 4.68 -7.06 -1.94
N LEU A 61 5.45 -8.13 -1.73
CA LEU A 61 5.41 -9.31 -2.60
C LEU A 61 4.76 -10.51 -1.89
N TRP A 62 3.89 -11.19 -2.62
CA TRP A 62 3.40 -12.53 -2.32
C TRP A 62 3.81 -13.48 -3.44
N THR A 63 4.71 -14.42 -3.12
CA THR A 63 5.41 -15.27 -4.11
C THR A 63 5.13 -16.77 -3.92
N PRO A 64 3.88 -17.24 -4.03
CA PRO A 64 3.57 -18.66 -3.86
C PRO A 64 4.07 -19.53 -5.03
N LYS A 65 4.42 -18.95 -6.19
CA LYS A 65 4.96 -19.67 -7.36
C LYS A 65 6.27 -19.03 -7.84
N PRO A 66 7.41 -19.30 -7.17
CA PRO A 66 8.71 -18.76 -7.55
C PRO A 66 9.03 -18.96 -9.04
N GLY A 67 9.53 -17.92 -9.70
CA GLY A 67 9.86 -17.94 -11.14
C GLY A 67 8.72 -17.59 -12.09
N GLN A 68 7.50 -17.38 -11.59
CA GLN A 68 6.37 -16.83 -12.38
C GLN A 68 6.31 -15.30 -12.33
N GLU A 69 5.64 -14.71 -13.31
CA GLU A 69 5.38 -13.27 -13.35
C GLU A 69 4.50 -12.79 -12.18
N TYR A 70 4.59 -11.50 -11.89
CA TYR A 70 3.77 -10.83 -10.88
C TYR A 70 2.61 -10.08 -11.55
N LEU A 71 1.40 -10.28 -11.05
CA LEU A 71 0.34 -9.30 -11.22
C LEU A 71 0.60 -8.16 -10.22
N VAL A 72 0.82 -6.95 -10.72
CA VAL A 72 1.10 -5.76 -9.89
C VAL A 72 -0.18 -4.95 -9.71
N LEU A 73 -0.50 -4.63 -8.46
CA LEU A 73 -1.61 -3.77 -8.06
C LEU A 73 -1.02 -2.55 -7.33
N GLY A 74 -1.59 -1.37 -7.50
CA GLY A 74 -1.00 -0.22 -6.82
C GLY A 74 -1.66 1.10 -7.12
N SER A 75 -1.09 2.12 -6.49
CA SER A 75 -1.38 3.53 -6.70
C SER A 75 -0.23 4.33 -6.07
N HIS A 76 -0.46 5.54 -5.58
CA HIS A 76 0.53 6.37 -4.91
C HIS A 76 0.11 6.67 -3.46
N LEU A 77 1.07 7.10 -2.63
CA LEU A 77 0.79 7.48 -1.23
C LEU A 77 0.80 8.98 -1.02
N ASP A 78 1.56 9.73 -1.80
CA ASP A 78 1.62 11.19 -1.69
C ASP A 78 0.26 11.83 -2.00
N SER A 79 0.14 13.11 -1.67
CA SER A 79 -1.02 13.93 -1.98
C SER A 79 -0.59 15.36 -2.22
N VAL A 80 -1.44 16.13 -2.91
CA VAL A 80 -1.30 17.58 -3.00
C VAL A 80 -1.62 18.23 -1.64
N ALA A 81 -1.15 19.45 -1.40
CA ALA A 81 -1.49 20.21 -0.20
C ALA A 81 -3.02 20.45 -0.11
N GLY A 82 -3.64 19.98 0.98
CA GLY A 82 -5.10 20.03 1.12
C GLY A 82 -5.83 19.02 0.23
N GLY A 83 -5.16 17.92 -0.14
CA GLY A 83 -5.72 16.85 -0.95
C GLY A 83 -6.88 16.13 -0.27
N GLY A 84 -7.67 15.42 -1.08
CA GLY A 84 -8.79 14.61 -0.60
C GLY A 84 -8.34 13.34 0.12
N ASP A 85 -9.27 12.70 0.82
CA ASP A 85 -8.96 11.56 1.69
C ASP A 85 -8.68 10.25 0.94
N PHE A 86 -9.05 10.16 -0.33
CA PHE A 86 -9.08 8.89 -1.07
C PHE A 86 -8.05 8.77 -2.19
N ASP A 87 -7.65 9.89 -2.80
CA ASP A 87 -6.77 9.88 -3.95
C ASP A 87 -5.42 9.25 -3.59
N GLY A 88 -4.93 8.35 -4.45
CA GLY A 88 -3.77 7.49 -4.19
C GLY A 88 -3.99 6.42 -3.12
N VAL A 89 -4.09 6.85 -1.87
CA VAL A 89 -4.04 5.98 -0.67
C VAL A 89 -5.13 4.91 -0.65
N TYR A 90 -6.32 5.18 -1.21
CA TYR A 90 -7.37 4.19 -1.34
C TYR A 90 -6.95 3.02 -2.23
N GLY A 91 -6.29 3.31 -3.36
CA GLY A 91 -5.80 2.30 -4.29
C GLY A 91 -4.73 1.42 -3.65
N VAL A 92 -3.83 2.00 -2.87
CA VAL A 92 -2.82 1.26 -2.10
C VAL A 92 -3.47 0.36 -1.04
N ALA A 93 -4.42 0.88 -0.26
CA ALA A 93 -5.15 0.10 0.74
C ALA A 93 -5.98 -1.03 0.10
N ALA A 94 -6.57 -0.78 -1.07
CA ALA A 94 -7.34 -1.79 -1.81
C ALA A 94 -6.42 -2.90 -2.36
N ALA A 95 -5.23 -2.54 -2.85
CA ALA A 95 -4.22 -3.49 -3.27
C ALA A 95 -3.77 -4.39 -2.10
N LEU A 96 -3.49 -3.79 -0.93
CA LEU A 96 -3.14 -4.53 0.29
C LEU A 96 -4.25 -5.50 0.71
N GLU A 97 -5.51 -5.06 0.81
CA GLU A 97 -6.61 -5.94 1.19
C GLU A 97 -6.87 -7.04 0.15
N THR A 98 -6.62 -6.76 -1.12
CA THR A 98 -6.67 -7.77 -2.18
C THR A 98 -5.59 -8.83 -1.95
N LEU A 99 -4.35 -8.43 -1.68
CA LEU A 99 -3.26 -9.35 -1.38
C LEU A 99 -3.57 -10.25 -0.18
N LEU A 100 -4.10 -9.66 0.89
CA LEU A 100 -4.53 -10.36 2.11
C LEU A 100 -5.66 -11.34 1.83
N SER A 101 -6.71 -10.90 1.14
CA SER A 101 -7.86 -11.74 0.79
C SER A 101 -7.47 -12.91 -0.12
N LEU A 102 -6.59 -12.68 -1.10
CA LEU A 102 -6.11 -13.75 -1.99
C LEU A 102 -5.31 -14.81 -1.23
N ARG A 103 -4.45 -14.37 -0.29
CA ARG A 103 -3.70 -15.27 0.59
C ARG A 103 -4.62 -16.09 1.49
N GLU A 104 -5.61 -15.47 2.12
CA GLU A 104 -6.57 -16.12 3.02
C GLU A 104 -7.39 -17.20 2.31
N CYS A 105 -7.84 -16.93 1.09
CA CYS A 105 -8.59 -17.88 0.28
C CYS A 105 -7.70 -18.91 -0.44
N GLN A 106 -6.38 -18.88 -0.22
CA GLN A 106 -5.40 -19.73 -0.91
C GLN A 106 -5.59 -19.73 -2.43
N PHE A 107 -5.85 -18.55 -3.00
CA PHE A 107 -6.25 -18.44 -4.39
C PHE A 107 -5.12 -18.92 -5.33
N GLY A 108 -5.35 -20.03 -6.03
CA GLY A 108 -4.34 -20.68 -6.89
C GLY A 108 -4.30 -20.19 -8.34
N GLY A 109 -5.17 -19.25 -8.72
CA GLY A 109 -5.38 -18.86 -10.13
C GLY A 109 -4.29 -17.97 -10.74
N TYR A 110 -3.61 -17.13 -9.95
CA TYR A 110 -2.48 -16.33 -10.42
C TYR A 110 -1.14 -16.93 -9.99
N GLY A 111 -0.07 -16.47 -10.64
CA GLY A 111 1.32 -16.81 -10.30
C GLY A 111 1.71 -16.16 -8.99
N ASN A 112 2.35 -15.00 -9.09
CA ASN A 112 2.69 -14.17 -7.95
C ASN A 112 1.88 -12.87 -8.00
N VAL A 113 1.69 -12.22 -6.85
CA VAL A 113 1.01 -10.92 -6.77
C VAL A 113 1.89 -9.97 -6.00
N ALA A 114 2.03 -8.75 -6.50
CA ALA A 114 2.74 -7.68 -5.85
C ALA A 114 1.82 -6.48 -5.67
N ILE A 115 2.03 -5.73 -4.59
CA ILE A 115 1.51 -4.38 -4.48
C ILE A 115 2.65 -3.37 -4.56
N VAL A 116 2.35 -2.20 -5.10
CA VAL A 116 3.28 -1.06 -5.16
C VAL A 116 2.58 0.23 -4.74
N ALA A 117 3.23 0.98 -3.87
CA ALA A 117 2.99 2.41 -3.72
C ALA A 117 4.07 3.14 -4.50
N PHE A 118 3.69 3.74 -5.62
CA PHE A 118 4.59 4.49 -6.47
C PHE A 118 5.11 5.76 -5.75
N ALA A 119 6.34 6.12 -6.04
CA ALA A 119 6.91 7.40 -5.68
C ALA A 119 6.67 8.40 -6.81
N ASP A 120 6.13 9.55 -6.42
CA ASP A 120 6.09 10.82 -7.12
C ASP A 120 6.61 11.84 -6.09
#